data_AF-A0A9E2YUL4-F1
#
_entry.id   AF-A0A9E2YUL4-F1
#
_cell.length_a   1.000
_cell.length_b   1.000
_cell.length_c   1.000
_cell.angle_alpha   90.00
_cell.angle_beta   90.00
_cell.angle_gamma   90.00
#
_symmetry.space_group_name_H-M   'P 1'
#
loop_
_entity.id
_entity.type
_entity.pdbx_description
1 polymer ?
#
loop_
_entity_poly.entity_id
_entity_poly.type
_entity_poly.pdbx_seq_one_letter_code
_entity_poly.pdbx_strand_id
1 'polypeptide(L)'
;MRFPSLAVLLAKASPARSGDDLAGLSACNAEERIAAQMSLAAVPLSRFLNEAVIPYETDEVTRLIIDTHDSQAFAPIAHLTVGDFRDWLLSDDATGPKLQAIARGVTPEMAAAVSKIMRLQDLILVAAKIRVVTLFRNTLGLAGRLSTRLQPNHPTDDPKGIAAAIIDGLLMGSGDAVIGINPVSDHLATVET
;
A
#
# COMPACT_ATOMS: atom_id res chain seq x y z
N MET A 1 19.77 1.79 20.81
CA MET A 1 18.41 1.85 21.42
C MET A 1 17.74 0.50 21.27
N ARG A 2 16.85 0.11 22.18
CA ARG A 2 16.12 -1.16 22.10
C ARG A 2 14.64 -0.84 21.86
N PHE A 3 14.05 -1.44 20.84
CA PHE A 3 12.61 -1.35 20.56
C PHE A 3 11.94 -2.63 21.09
N PRO A 4 10.88 -2.52 21.90
CA PRO A 4 10.33 -3.65 22.67
C PRO A 4 9.56 -4.67 21.82
N SER A 5 9.04 -4.26 20.65
CA SER A 5 8.31 -5.13 19.73
C SER A 5 8.46 -4.64 18.29
N LEU A 6 8.11 -5.50 17.33
CA LEU A 6 8.06 -5.15 15.93
C LEU A 6 7.07 -4.01 15.64
N ALA A 7 5.92 -3.98 16.34
CA ALA A 7 4.93 -2.91 16.22
C ALA A 7 5.53 -1.54 16.59
N VAL A 8 6.24 -1.45 17.72
CA VAL A 8 6.89 -0.19 18.15
C VAL A 8 8.02 0.18 17.17
N LEU A 9 8.80 -0.79 16.70
CA LEU A 9 9.86 -0.54 15.73
C LEU A 9 9.31 0.04 14.42
N LEU A 10 8.24 -0.56 13.87
CA LEU A 10 7.56 -0.08 12.66
C LEU A 10 6.96 1.32 12.85
N ALA A 11 6.41 1.61 14.02
CA ALA A 11 5.86 2.92 14.34
C ALA A 11 6.97 3.99 14.35
N LYS A 12 8.03 3.76 15.14
CA LYS A 12 9.14 4.71 15.32
C LYS A 12 9.98 4.92 14.06
N ALA A 13 10.03 3.94 13.16
CA ALA A 13 10.73 4.06 11.87
C ALA A 13 9.99 4.91 10.83
N SER A 14 8.72 5.27 11.07
CA SER A 14 7.93 6.07 10.12
C SER A 14 8.46 7.50 9.98
N PRO A 15 8.41 8.08 8.77
CA PRO A 15 8.50 9.53 8.60
C PRO A 15 7.46 10.23 9.48
N ALA A 16 7.76 11.45 9.95
CA ALA A 16 6.86 12.19 10.84
C ALA A 16 5.48 12.41 10.18
N ARG A 17 4.43 12.03 10.90
CA ARG A 17 3.02 12.15 10.49
C ARG A 17 2.19 12.56 11.70
N SER A 18 1.33 13.57 11.53
CA SER A 18 0.52 14.12 12.62
C SER A 18 -0.41 13.09 13.28
N GLY A 19 -0.90 12.10 12.54
CA GLY A 19 -1.70 11.01 13.09
C GLY A 19 -0.92 10.10 14.04
N ASP A 20 0.32 9.76 13.68
CA ASP A 20 1.20 8.94 14.52
C ASP A 20 1.65 9.73 15.76
N ASP A 21 1.83 11.05 15.63
CA ASP A 21 2.11 11.94 16.76
C ASP A 21 0.93 11.97 17.74
N LEU A 22 -0.29 12.18 17.23
CA LEU A 22 -1.52 12.22 18.03
C LEU A 22 -1.78 10.88 18.76
N ALA A 23 -1.46 9.76 18.10
CA ALA A 23 -1.58 8.42 18.66
C ALA A 23 -0.44 8.06 19.64
N GLY A 24 0.58 8.93 19.82
CA GLY A 24 1.73 8.66 20.67
C GLY A 24 2.71 7.61 20.12
N LEU A 25 2.64 7.32 18.82
CA LEU A 25 3.39 6.26 18.14
C LEU A 25 4.70 6.75 17.53
N SER A 26 4.75 8.00 17.09
CA SER A 26 5.92 8.61 16.45
C SER A 26 7.20 8.57 17.29
N ALA A 27 8.36 8.54 16.63
CA ALA A 27 9.63 8.77 17.29
C ALA A 27 9.69 10.17 17.92
N CYS A 28 10.19 10.26 19.14
CA CYS A 28 10.30 11.48 19.95
C CYS A 28 11.20 12.53 19.29
N ASN A 29 12.16 12.10 18.48
CA ASN A 29 13.04 12.98 17.73
C ASN A 29 13.61 12.29 16.47
N ALA A 30 14.40 13.02 15.69
CA ALA A 30 15.03 12.50 14.48
C ALA A 30 16.05 11.38 14.77
N GLU A 31 16.81 11.47 15.86
CA GLU A 31 17.81 10.47 16.23
C GLU A 31 17.18 9.09 16.53
N GLU A 32 16.10 9.06 17.32
CA GLU A 32 15.35 7.83 17.60
C GLU A 32 14.76 7.24 16.30
N ARG A 33 14.26 8.09 15.39
CA ARG A 33 13.74 7.64 14.09
C ARG A 33 14.81 6.98 13.24
N ILE A 34 15.99 7.59 13.14
CA ILE A 34 17.13 7.01 12.41
C ILE A 34 17.56 5.70 13.08
N ALA A 35 17.64 5.65 14.41
CA ALA A 35 17.95 4.43 15.14
C ALA A 35 16.91 3.31 14.89
N ALA A 36 15.63 3.68 14.79
CA ALA A 36 14.55 2.76 14.44
C ALA A 36 14.67 2.28 12.99
N GLN A 37 14.95 3.15 12.03
CA GLN A 37 15.14 2.78 10.62
C GLN A 37 16.36 1.86 10.44
N MET A 38 17.48 2.14 11.11
CA MET A 38 18.65 1.27 11.11
C MET A 38 18.35 -0.10 11.74
N SER A 39 17.63 -0.12 12.86
CA SER A 39 17.21 -1.37 13.50
C SER A 39 16.24 -2.16 12.64
N LEU A 40 15.31 -1.48 11.96
CA LEU A 40 14.35 -2.07 11.05
C LEU A 40 15.03 -2.66 9.81
N ALA A 41 16.03 -1.98 9.26
CA ALA A 41 16.80 -2.49 8.13
C ALA A 41 17.47 -3.84 8.44
N ALA A 42 17.88 -4.08 9.69
CA ALA A 42 18.49 -5.35 10.11
C ALA A 42 17.48 -6.47 10.43
N VAL A 43 16.17 -6.23 10.36
CA VAL A 43 15.16 -7.25 10.65
C VAL A 43 15.08 -8.25 9.50
N PRO A 44 15.18 -9.58 9.75
CA PRO A 44 14.91 -10.60 8.74
C PRO A 44 13.46 -10.56 8.25
N LEU A 45 13.21 -10.70 6.95
CA LEU A 45 11.84 -10.74 6.42
C LEU A 45 11.00 -11.87 7.07
N SER A 46 11.61 -13.02 7.32
CA SER A 46 10.94 -14.15 7.98
C SER A 46 10.40 -13.84 9.38
N ARG A 47 10.88 -12.78 10.06
CA ARG A 47 10.33 -12.37 11.37
C ARG A 47 8.87 -11.94 11.26
N PHE A 48 8.47 -11.32 10.15
CA PHE A 48 7.08 -10.87 9.93
C PHE A 48 6.08 -12.03 9.80
N LEU A 49 6.55 -13.27 9.59
CA LEU A 49 5.70 -14.47 9.58
C LEU A 49 5.55 -15.11 10.98
N ASN A 50 6.41 -14.73 11.93
CA ASN A 50 6.47 -15.32 13.27
C ASN A 50 6.04 -14.34 14.38
N GLU A 51 6.07 -13.03 14.10
CA GLU A 51 5.66 -11.98 15.02
C GLU A 51 4.66 -11.05 14.31
N ALA A 52 3.37 -11.32 14.50
CA ALA A 52 2.30 -10.49 13.93
C ALA A 52 2.14 -9.19 14.71
N VAL A 53 1.85 -8.08 14.00
CA VAL A 53 1.60 -6.77 14.62
C VAL A 53 0.28 -6.78 15.41
N ILE A 54 -0.72 -7.50 14.90
CA ILE A 54 -1.99 -7.80 15.57
C ILE A 54 -2.07 -9.33 15.72
N PRO A 55 -2.46 -9.90 16.87
CA PRO A 55 -2.45 -11.35 17.06
C PRO A 55 -3.42 -12.09 16.12
N TYR A 56 -2.93 -13.18 15.52
CA TYR A 56 -3.65 -14.03 14.56
C TYR A 56 -4.99 -14.54 15.12
N GLU A 57 -5.02 -14.89 16.41
CA GLU A 57 -6.20 -15.44 17.07
C GLU A 57 -7.33 -14.42 17.20
N THR A 58 -6.99 -13.13 17.21
CA THR A 58 -7.94 -12.04 17.46
C THR A 58 -8.31 -11.23 16.23
N ASP A 59 -7.63 -11.42 15.10
CA ASP A 59 -7.79 -10.57 13.92
C ASP A 59 -7.92 -11.37 12.62
N GLU A 60 -9.05 -11.20 11.93
CA GLU A 60 -9.33 -11.94 10.69
C GLU A 60 -8.48 -11.51 9.50
N VAL A 61 -8.02 -10.25 9.48
CA VAL A 61 -7.16 -9.73 8.41
C VAL A 61 -5.77 -10.34 8.51
N THR A 62 -5.23 -10.45 9.73
CA THR A 62 -3.98 -11.16 10.02
C THR A 62 -4.09 -12.62 9.60
N ARG A 63 -5.21 -13.30 9.91
CA ARG A 63 -5.44 -14.67 9.43
C ARG A 63 -5.41 -14.75 7.91
N LEU A 64 -6.16 -13.88 7.24
CA LEU A 64 -6.17 -13.84 5.78
C LEU A 64 -4.76 -13.63 5.20
N ILE A 65 -3.97 -12.71 5.76
CA ILE A 65 -2.60 -12.43 5.31
C ILE A 65 -1.71 -13.67 5.47
N ILE A 66 -1.72 -14.30 6.65
CA ILE A 66 -0.85 -15.44 6.96
C ILE A 66 -1.31 -16.70 6.20
N ASP A 67 -2.61 -16.98 6.16
CA ASP A 67 -3.17 -18.18 5.53
C ASP A 67 -3.05 -18.15 4.00
N THR A 68 -2.97 -16.96 3.39
CA THR A 68 -2.79 -16.79 1.93
C THR A 68 -1.35 -16.51 1.50
N HIS A 69 -0.41 -16.48 2.46
CA HIS A 69 1.01 -16.32 2.16
C HIS A 69 1.57 -17.55 1.45
N ASP A 70 2.27 -17.34 0.34
CA ASP A 70 2.91 -18.39 -0.46
C ASP A 70 4.39 -18.54 -0.08
N SER A 71 4.72 -19.64 0.59
CA SER A 71 6.09 -19.95 1.03
C SER A 71 7.05 -20.24 -0.13
N GLN A 72 6.56 -20.75 -1.26
CA GLN A 72 7.39 -20.98 -2.45
C GLN A 72 7.71 -19.66 -3.15
N ALA A 73 6.73 -18.76 -3.25
CA ALA A 73 6.94 -17.40 -3.73
C ALA A 73 7.89 -16.59 -2.82
N PHE A 74 7.86 -16.84 -1.51
CA PHE A 74 8.74 -16.19 -0.54
C PHE A 74 10.18 -16.74 -0.54
N ALA A 75 10.37 -18.02 -0.83
CA ALA A 75 11.67 -18.70 -0.72
C ALA A 75 12.87 -17.95 -1.35
N PRO A 76 12.75 -17.33 -2.55
CA PRO A 76 13.85 -16.58 -3.16
C PRO A 76 14.34 -15.39 -2.33
N ILE A 77 13.49 -14.79 -1.51
CA ILE A 77 13.79 -13.58 -0.71
C ILE A 77 13.82 -13.86 0.80
N ALA A 78 13.54 -15.09 1.24
CA ALA A 78 13.38 -15.44 2.65
C ALA A 78 14.63 -15.21 3.51
N HIS A 79 15.80 -15.20 2.88
CA HIS A 79 17.10 -14.97 3.53
C HIS A 79 17.43 -13.49 3.73
N LEU A 80 16.68 -12.58 3.11
CA LEU A 80 16.95 -11.15 3.14
C LEU A 80 16.50 -10.51 4.45
N THR A 81 17.24 -9.48 4.87
CA THR A 81 16.73 -8.49 5.81
C THR A 81 15.86 -7.45 5.09
N VAL A 82 15.15 -6.59 5.84
CA VAL A 82 14.40 -5.46 5.24
C VAL A 82 15.32 -4.54 4.44
N GLY A 83 16.56 -4.30 4.92
CA GLY A 83 17.58 -3.54 4.23
C GLY A 83 18.01 -4.20 2.92
N ASP A 84 18.36 -5.49 2.98
CA ASP A 84 18.76 -6.24 1.78
C ASP A 84 17.60 -6.35 0.77
N PHE A 85 16.37 -6.42 1.25
CA PHE A 85 15.18 -6.41 0.40
C PHE A 85 14.99 -5.07 -0.30
N ARG A 86 15.19 -3.94 0.40
CA ARG A 86 15.23 -2.61 -0.23
C ARG A 86 16.28 -2.57 -1.34
N ASP A 87 17.48 -3.04 -1.06
CA ASP A 87 18.59 -2.99 -2.01
C ASP A 87 18.33 -3.90 -3.22
N TRP A 88 17.77 -5.10 -3.00
CA TRP A 88 17.33 -5.98 -4.08
C TRP A 88 16.24 -5.34 -4.95
N LEU A 89 15.21 -4.73 -4.34
CA LEU A 89 14.15 -4.02 -5.07
C LEU A 89 14.70 -2.87 -5.95
N LEU A 90 15.74 -2.18 -5.48
CA LEU A 90 16.40 -1.11 -6.22
C LEU A 90 17.32 -1.62 -7.33
N SER A 91 17.84 -2.85 -7.22
CA SER A 91 18.71 -3.47 -8.22
C SER A 91 18.02 -3.79 -9.55
N ASP A 92 18.81 -3.98 -10.60
CA ASP A 92 18.31 -4.45 -11.91
C ASP A 92 17.80 -5.90 -11.88
N ASP A 93 18.13 -6.67 -10.82
CA ASP A 93 17.67 -8.04 -10.67
C ASP A 93 16.16 -8.12 -10.38
N ALA A 94 15.59 -7.11 -9.71
CA ALA A 94 14.17 -7.03 -9.38
C ALA A 94 13.31 -6.64 -10.61
N THR A 95 13.32 -7.50 -11.62
CA THR A 95 12.51 -7.34 -12.84
C THR A 95 11.02 -7.56 -12.58
N GLY A 96 10.15 -6.99 -13.42
CA GLY A 96 8.69 -7.15 -13.33
C GLY A 96 8.23 -8.61 -13.15
N PRO A 97 8.70 -9.58 -13.96
CA PRO A 97 8.35 -10.99 -13.78
C PRO A 97 8.79 -11.58 -12.42
N LYS A 98 9.99 -11.22 -11.93
CA LYS A 98 10.48 -11.67 -10.62
C LYS A 98 9.66 -11.06 -9.48
N LEU A 99 9.33 -9.77 -9.57
CA LEU A 99 8.46 -9.09 -8.61
C LEU A 99 7.06 -9.72 -8.58
N GLN A 100 6.50 -10.07 -9.73
CA GLN A 100 5.23 -10.78 -9.80
C GLN A 100 5.30 -12.19 -9.19
N ALA A 101 6.41 -12.91 -9.41
CA ALA A 101 6.61 -14.25 -8.88
C ALA A 101 6.69 -14.27 -7.34
N ILE A 102 7.28 -13.25 -6.72
CA ILE A 102 7.39 -13.18 -5.25
C ILE A 102 6.17 -12.52 -4.58
N ALA A 103 5.24 -11.95 -5.34
CA ALA A 103 4.21 -11.05 -4.81
C ALA A 103 3.35 -11.69 -3.69
N ARG A 104 3.06 -12.98 -3.80
CA ARG A 104 2.29 -13.73 -2.77
C ARG A 104 3.12 -14.15 -1.55
N GLY A 105 4.43 -14.00 -1.61
CA GLY A 105 5.36 -14.22 -0.50
C GLY A 105 5.69 -12.95 0.30
N VAL A 106 5.20 -11.77 -0.11
CA VAL A 106 5.44 -10.51 0.60
C VAL A 106 4.20 -10.13 1.39
N THR A 107 4.29 -10.09 2.73
CA THR A 107 3.18 -9.63 3.57
C THR A 107 3.07 -8.10 3.56
N PRO A 108 1.89 -7.54 3.92
CA PRO A 108 1.74 -6.09 4.08
C PRO A 108 2.75 -5.46 5.05
N GLU A 109 3.10 -6.16 6.13
CA GLU A 109 4.09 -5.68 7.10
C GLU A 109 5.50 -5.63 6.53
N MET A 110 5.89 -6.61 5.67
CA MET A 110 7.18 -6.56 4.96
C MET A 110 7.22 -5.37 3.99
N ALA A 111 6.14 -5.14 3.24
CA ALA A 111 6.02 -3.99 2.33
C ALA A 111 6.02 -2.65 3.10
N ALA A 112 5.35 -2.58 4.25
CA ALA A 112 5.39 -1.43 5.13
C ALA A 112 6.79 -1.20 5.71
N ALA A 113 7.48 -2.26 6.13
CA ALA A 113 8.84 -2.17 6.68
C ALA A 113 9.83 -1.60 5.68
N VAL A 114 9.84 -2.14 4.45
CA VAL A 114 10.78 -1.71 3.42
C VAL A 114 10.49 -0.28 2.95
N SER A 115 9.21 0.12 2.82
CA SER A 115 8.86 1.49 2.43
C SER A 115 9.26 2.54 3.48
N LYS A 116 9.28 2.20 4.77
CA LYS A 116 9.69 3.11 5.86
C LYS A 116 11.17 3.47 5.82
N ILE A 117 12.01 2.68 5.15
CA ILE A 117 13.44 2.95 5.00
C ILE A 117 13.82 3.43 3.59
N MET A 118 12.83 3.71 2.74
CA MET A 118 13.01 4.23 1.38
C MET A 118 12.85 5.75 1.34
N ARG A 119 13.66 6.40 0.50
CA ARG A 119 13.44 7.79 0.11
C ARG A 119 12.33 7.89 -0.94
N LEU A 120 11.81 9.08 -1.20
CA LEU A 120 10.79 9.29 -2.22
C LEU A 120 11.24 8.79 -3.61
N GLN A 121 12.51 9.04 -3.97
CA GLN A 121 13.10 8.53 -5.21
C GLN A 121 13.08 7.00 -5.26
N ASP A 122 13.42 6.33 -4.16
CA ASP A 122 13.47 4.87 -4.08
C ASP A 122 12.07 4.30 -4.30
N LEU A 123 11.06 4.89 -3.64
CA LEU A 123 9.66 4.52 -3.79
C LEU A 123 9.19 4.65 -5.24
N ILE A 124 9.52 5.76 -5.91
CA ILE A 124 9.18 5.99 -7.32
C ILE A 124 9.86 4.96 -8.22
N LEU A 125 11.16 4.72 -8.04
CA LEU A 125 11.93 3.78 -8.87
C LEU A 125 11.44 2.34 -8.71
N VAL A 126 11.18 1.89 -7.48
CA VAL A 126 10.66 0.54 -7.21
C VAL A 126 9.24 0.40 -7.75
N ALA A 127 8.35 1.38 -7.50
CA ALA A 127 6.99 1.34 -8.00
C ALA A 127 6.93 1.30 -9.54
N ALA A 128 7.83 1.99 -10.24
CA ALA A 128 7.89 1.98 -11.71
C ALA A 128 8.22 0.60 -12.31
N LYS A 129 8.86 -0.30 -11.56
CA LYS A 129 9.14 -1.68 -11.97
C LYS A 129 7.93 -2.60 -11.81
N ILE A 130 6.99 -2.24 -10.93
CA ILE A 130 5.81 -3.04 -10.60
C ILE A 130 4.65 -2.65 -11.52
N ARG A 131 4.15 -3.60 -12.31
CA ARG A 131 2.99 -3.37 -13.18
C ARG A 131 1.84 -4.28 -12.80
N VAL A 132 0.76 -3.67 -12.32
CA VAL A 132 -0.48 -4.37 -11.99
C VAL A 132 -1.52 -4.03 -13.06
N VAL A 133 -1.87 -5.02 -13.88
CA VAL A 133 -2.88 -4.87 -14.94
C VAL A 133 -4.15 -5.58 -14.49
N THR A 134 -5.27 -4.86 -14.48
CA THR A 134 -6.58 -5.41 -14.15
C THR A 134 -7.56 -5.20 -15.29
N LEU A 135 -8.55 -6.09 -15.38
CA LEU A 135 -9.57 -6.06 -16.43
C LEU A 135 -10.97 -6.14 -15.79
N PHE A 136 -11.83 -5.23 -16.21
CA PHE A 136 -13.28 -5.36 -16.06
C PHE A 136 -13.95 -5.06 -17.41
N ARG A 137 -14.59 -3.88 -17.56
CA ARG A 137 -15.03 -3.37 -18.87
C ARG A 137 -13.86 -2.79 -19.67
N ASN A 138 -12.92 -2.15 -18.98
CA ASN A 138 -11.68 -1.60 -19.53
C ASN A 138 -10.48 -2.32 -18.91
N THR A 139 -9.32 -2.20 -19.58
CA THR A 139 -8.02 -2.68 -19.07
C THR A 139 -7.25 -1.52 -18.47
N LEU A 140 -6.96 -1.58 -17.17
CA LEU A 140 -6.23 -0.55 -16.42
C LEU A 140 -4.79 -1.00 -16.12
N GLY A 141 -3.87 -0.05 -15.95
CA GLY A 141 -2.48 -0.32 -15.52
C GLY A 141 -1.47 -0.65 -16.64
N LEU A 142 -1.86 -0.51 -17.91
CA LEU A 142 -0.94 -0.66 -19.05
C LEU A 142 0.06 0.51 -19.11
N ALA A 143 1.27 0.24 -19.63
CA ALA A 143 2.29 1.26 -19.82
C ALA A 143 1.82 2.41 -20.73
N GLY A 144 2.22 3.63 -20.38
CA GLY A 144 1.89 4.83 -21.15
C GLY A 144 0.42 5.26 -21.02
N ARG A 145 -0.34 4.72 -20.08
CA ARG A 145 -1.73 5.09 -19.82
C ARG A 145 -1.89 5.61 -18.40
N LEU A 146 -2.64 6.70 -18.25
CA LEU A 146 -3.11 7.22 -16.98
C LEU A 146 -4.64 7.25 -17.03
N SER A 147 -5.26 6.54 -16.11
CA SER A 147 -6.72 6.45 -16.01
C SER A 147 -7.23 7.27 -14.84
N THR A 148 -8.47 7.73 -14.95
CA THR A 148 -9.07 8.66 -14.01
C THR A 148 -10.47 8.22 -13.59
N ARG A 149 -10.79 8.48 -12.33
CA ARG A 149 -12.14 8.35 -11.81
C ARG A 149 -12.91 9.65 -12.09
N LEU A 150 -14.09 9.52 -12.66
CA LEU A 150 -15.06 10.60 -12.72
C LEU A 150 -16.02 10.45 -11.53
N GLN A 151 -15.91 11.35 -10.55
CA GLN A 151 -16.71 11.33 -9.32
C GLN A 151 -17.55 12.61 -9.22
N PRO A 152 -18.76 12.61 -9.80
CA PRO A 152 -19.63 13.79 -9.84
C PRO A 152 -20.44 13.89 -8.54
N ASN A 153 -19.80 14.21 -7.42
CA ASN A 153 -20.51 14.42 -6.15
C ASN A 153 -21.25 15.76 -6.18
N HIS A 154 -22.55 15.76 -5.85
CA HIS A 154 -23.34 16.98 -5.67
C HIS A 154 -23.72 17.15 -4.20
N PRO A 155 -23.67 18.36 -3.59
CA PRO A 155 -23.95 18.56 -2.16
C PRO A 155 -25.31 18.07 -1.67
N THR A 156 -26.26 17.91 -2.59
CA THR A 156 -27.63 17.44 -2.33
C THR A 156 -28.04 16.28 -3.24
N ASP A 157 -27.08 15.64 -3.91
CA ASP A 157 -27.35 14.59 -4.93
C ASP A 157 -28.37 15.00 -6.02
N ASP A 158 -28.35 16.26 -6.47
CA ASP A 158 -29.25 16.71 -7.53
C ASP A 158 -28.90 16.02 -8.86
N PRO A 159 -29.84 15.27 -9.48
CA PRO A 159 -29.53 14.51 -10.69
C PRO A 159 -29.05 15.37 -11.86
N LYS A 160 -29.53 16.63 -11.97
CA LYS A 160 -29.10 17.53 -13.05
C LYS A 160 -27.67 18.01 -12.81
N GLY A 161 -27.33 18.39 -11.58
CA GLY A 161 -25.97 18.76 -11.21
C GLY A 161 -24.98 17.60 -11.43
N ILE A 162 -25.36 16.38 -11.06
CA ILE A 162 -24.57 15.17 -11.30
C ILE A 162 -24.39 14.93 -12.82
N ALA A 163 -25.48 14.95 -13.59
CA ALA A 163 -25.43 14.74 -15.03
C ALA A 163 -24.55 15.78 -15.75
N ALA A 164 -24.63 17.05 -15.34
CA ALA A 164 -23.78 18.11 -15.88
C ALA A 164 -22.29 17.82 -15.63
N ALA A 165 -21.92 17.42 -14.41
CA ALA A 165 -20.54 17.07 -14.06
C ALA A 165 -20.04 15.80 -14.79
N ILE A 166 -20.94 14.84 -15.07
CA ILE A 166 -20.61 13.67 -15.89
C ILE A 166 -20.25 14.11 -17.31
N ILE A 167 -21.09 14.93 -17.94
CA ILE A 167 -20.85 15.40 -19.31
C ILE A 167 -19.52 16.17 -19.39
N ASP A 168 -19.28 17.09 -18.45
CA ASP A 168 -18.04 17.87 -18.39
C ASP A 168 -16.80 16.98 -18.24
N GLY A 169 -16.83 16.03 -17.31
CA GLY A 169 -15.74 15.08 -17.11
C GLY A 169 -15.45 14.21 -18.33
N LEU A 170 -16.48 13.72 -19.02
CA LEU A 170 -16.34 12.93 -20.24
C LEU A 170 -15.70 13.74 -21.38
N LEU A 171 -16.05 15.03 -21.52
CA LEU A 171 -15.42 15.92 -22.51
C LEU A 171 -13.92 16.12 -22.25
N MET A 172 -13.48 16.00 -20.99
CA MET A 172 -12.07 16.03 -20.59
C MET A 172 -11.38 14.66 -20.66
N GLY A 173 -12.06 13.61 -21.13
CA GLY A 173 -11.52 12.25 -21.18
C GLY A 173 -11.45 11.54 -19.82
N SER A 174 -12.22 11.99 -18.83
CA SER A 174 -12.29 11.38 -17.51
C SER A 174 -13.31 10.25 -17.42
N GLY A 175 -13.08 9.31 -16.50
CA GLY A 175 -14.04 8.24 -16.17
C GLY A 175 -13.73 6.87 -16.78
N ASP A 176 -12.58 6.73 -17.44
CA ASP A 176 -12.11 5.47 -18.01
C ASP A 176 -11.77 4.42 -16.94
N ALA A 177 -11.38 4.86 -15.73
CA ALA A 177 -11.25 3.96 -14.57
C ALA A 177 -12.62 3.58 -14.00
N VAL A 178 -13.44 4.58 -13.68
CA VAL A 178 -14.80 4.42 -13.16
C VAL A 178 -15.55 5.75 -13.20
N ILE A 179 -16.84 5.70 -13.50
CA ILE A 179 -17.79 6.78 -13.20
C ILE A 179 -18.57 6.35 -11.97
N GLY A 180 -18.42 7.06 -10.85
CA GLY A 180 -19.00 6.63 -9.59
C GLY A 180 -19.26 7.77 -8.63
N ILE A 181 -20.51 7.90 -8.18
CA ILE A 181 -21.00 8.92 -7.25
C ILE A 181 -20.77 8.41 -5.82
N ASN A 182 -20.35 9.29 -4.91
CA ASN A 182 -20.48 9.03 -3.47
C ASN A 182 -21.72 9.78 -2.98
N PRO A 183 -22.85 9.07 -2.78
CA PRO A 183 -24.10 9.74 -2.43
C PRO A 183 -24.01 10.36 -1.04
N VAL A 184 -24.73 11.45 -0.85
CA VAL A 184 -24.96 12.11 0.44
C VAL A 184 -25.87 11.24 1.32
N SER A 185 -26.83 10.54 0.71
CA SER A 185 -27.72 9.61 1.41
C SER A 185 -27.28 8.16 1.25
N ASP A 186 -27.33 7.40 2.34
CA ASP A 186 -27.12 5.94 2.39
C ASP A 186 -28.43 5.14 2.24
N HIS A 187 -29.56 5.80 1.92
CA HIS A 187 -30.82 5.13 1.68
C HIS A 187 -30.78 4.34 0.37
N LEU A 188 -31.19 3.06 0.43
CA LEU A 188 -31.22 2.15 -0.73
C LEU A 188 -32.04 2.69 -1.91
N ALA A 189 -33.12 3.43 -1.63
CA ALA A 189 -33.96 4.04 -2.66
C ALA A 189 -33.20 5.04 -3.56
N THR A 190 -32.10 5.62 -3.07
CA THR A 190 -31.24 6.56 -3.80
C THR A 190 -30.26 5.84 -4.74
N VAL A 191 -30.12 4.51 -4.61
CA VAL A 191 -29.20 3.67 -5.40
C VAL A 191 -29.92 2.95 -6.56
N GLU A 192 -31.25 2.86 -6.54
CA GLU A 192 -32.05 2.07 -7.49
C GLU A 192 -32.47 2.79 -8.79
N THR A 193 -32.04 4.04 -9.01
CA THR A 193 -32.32 4.80 -10.24
C THR A 193 -31.22 4.68 -11.29
#